data_AF-A0A953PIP3-F1
#
_entry.id   AF-A0A953PIP3-F1
#
_cell.length_a   1.000
_cell.length_b   1.000
_cell.length_c   1.000
_cell.angle_alpha   90.00
_cell.angle_beta   90.00
_cell.angle_gamma   90.00
#
_symmetry.space_group_name_H-M   'P 1'
#
loop_
_entity.id
_entity.type
_entity.pdbx_description
1 polymer ?
#
loop_
_entity_poly.entity_id
_entity_poly.type
_entity_poly.pdbx_seq_one_letter_code
_entity_poly.pdbx_strand_id
1 'polypeptide(L)'
;GGMAWNDTDGIGVIWNPLPNGKGWKIVRLPVSPEFPNAECCRINDLGEAVGDVDSSDWSTMSAALWKPVDRLRKVYKLTLLPSLPGSTTGGFGESINELGDIVGAAFDADGNMFATRWSSKDRTFVRQLGFPGDSSLAEGVNNQRIAVGTYGGAQCANECATAVQMH
;
A
#
# COMPACT_ATOMS: atom_id res chain seq x y z
N GLY A 1 -27.39 16.36 -5.81
CA GLY A 1 -27.72 15.49 -4.68
C GLY A 1 -26.43 14.90 -4.18
N GLY A 2 -25.95 15.36 -3.02
CA GLY A 2 -24.77 14.77 -2.39
C GLY A 2 -25.15 13.40 -1.86
N MET A 3 -24.44 12.37 -2.29
CA MET A 3 -24.55 11.06 -1.67
C MET A 3 -23.95 11.19 -0.27
N ALA A 4 -24.78 11.03 0.76
CA ALA A 4 -24.31 10.86 2.12
C ALA A 4 -23.56 9.53 2.18
N TRP A 5 -22.29 9.58 2.54
CA TRP A 5 -21.45 8.41 2.74
C TRP A 5 -21.66 7.94 4.19
N ASN A 6 -21.71 6.63 4.44
CA ASN A 6 -21.76 6.13 5.82
C ASN A 6 -20.35 6.24 6.42
N ASP A 7 -20.25 6.92 7.57
CA ASP A 7 -18.99 7.25 8.25
C ASP A 7 -18.35 6.08 9.04
N THR A 8 -18.85 4.85 8.89
CA THR A 8 -18.35 3.67 9.65
C THR A 8 -17.31 2.84 8.93
N ASP A 9 -17.16 3.02 7.62
CA ASP A 9 -16.26 2.22 6.79
C ASP A 9 -15.04 3.07 6.41
N GLY A 10 -13.84 2.47 6.37
CA GLY A 10 -12.66 3.14 5.80
C GLY A 10 -12.88 3.35 4.31
N ILE A 11 -12.97 4.61 3.84
CA ILE A 11 -13.19 4.91 2.42
C ILE A 11 -11.94 5.50 1.79
N GLY A 12 -11.25 4.70 0.98
CA GLY A 12 -10.20 5.17 0.08
C GLY A 12 -10.77 6.08 -1.01
N VAL A 13 -10.24 7.29 -1.14
CA VAL A 13 -10.63 8.25 -2.17
C VAL A 13 -9.43 8.92 -2.82
N ILE A 14 -9.58 9.29 -4.09
CA ILE A 14 -8.67 10.17 -4.82
C ILE A 14 -9.39 11.48 -5.12
N TRP A 15 -8.76 12.60 -4.77
CA TRP A 15 -9.18 13.91 -5.24
C TRP A 15 -8.47 14.20 -6.57
N ASN A 16 -9.23 14.32 -7.65
CA ASN A 16 -8.71 14.75 -8.96
C ASN A 16 -8.97 16.25 -9.16
N PRO A 17 -7.96 17.07 -9.50
CA PRO A 17 -8.17 18.49 -9.72
C PRO A 17 -9.06 18.71 -10.95
N LEU A 18 -10.00 19.65 -10.87
CA LEU A 18 -10.82 20.04 -12.02
C LEU A 18 -9.97 20.82 -13.03
N PRO A 19 -10.21 20.68 -14.36
CA PRO A 19 -9.42 21.37 -15.38
C PRO A 19 -9.42 22.91 -15.28
N ASN A 20 -10.44 23.48 -14.63
CA ASN A 20 -10.55 24.91 -14.40
C ASN A 20 -9.77 25.40 -13.17
N GLY A 21 -9.08 24.52 -12.45
CA GLY A 21 -8.34 24.82 -11.22
C GLY A 21 -9.21 25.19 -10.02
N LYS A 22 -10.54 25.09 -10.13
CA LYS A 22 -11.49 25.56 -9.12
C LYS A 22 -12.17 24.40 -8.40
N GLY A 23 -11.37 23.53 -7.81
CA GLY A 23 -11.82 22.45 -6.94
C GLY A 23 -11.40 21.07 -7.41
N TRP A 24 -12.03 20.06 -6.80
CA TRP A 24 -11.65 18.67 -6.94
C TRP A 24 -12.87 17.80 -7.21
N LYS A 25 -12.70 16.80 -8.08
CA LYS A 25 -13.63 15.69 -8.23
C LYS A 25 -13.15 14.52 -7.38
N ILE A 26 -14.00 14.06 -6.47
CA ILE A 26 -13.74 12.87 -5.66
C ILE A 26 -14.01 11.62 -6.50
N VAL A 27 -13.08 10.67 -6.46
CA VAL A 27 -13.20 9.32 -7.02
C VAL A 27 -13.02 8.33 -5.90
N ARG A 28 -14.03 7.48 -5.65
CA ARG A 28 -13.93 6.40 -4.67
C ARG A 28 -13.09 5.27 -5.24
N LEU A 29 -12.13 4.79 -4.46
CA LEU A 29 -11.36 3.60 -4.81
C LEU A 29 -12.24 2.36 -4.62
N PRO A 30 -12.24 1.41 -5.56
CA PRO A 30 -13.03 0.20 -5.44
C PRO A 30 -12.51 -0.68 -4.30
N VAL A 31 -13.44 -1.36 -3.65
CA VAL A 31 -13.24 -2.37 -2.61
C VAL A 31 -13.84 -3.70 -3.07
N SER A 32 -13.73 -4.75 -2.26
CA SER A 32 -14.38 -6.05 -2.51
C SER A 32 -15.36 -6.38 -1.38
N PRO A 33 -16.30 -7.32 -1.57
CA PRO A 33 -17.16 -7.76 -0.46
C PRO A 33 -16.38 -8.38 0.71
N GLU A 34 -15.23 -9.01 0.45
CA GLU A 34 -14.37 -9.61 1.47
C GLU A 34 -13.58 -8.54 2.25
N PHE A 35 -13.24 -7.44 1.60
CA PHE A 35 -12.49 -6.32 2.15
C PHE A 35 -13.20 -4.99 1.86
N PRO A 36 -14.23 -4.62 2.64
CA PRO A 36 -15.05 -3.43 2.38
C PRO A 36 -14.40 -2.11 2.81
N ASN A 37 -13.36 -2.16 3.64
CA ASN A 37 -12.61 -0.99 4.12
C ASN A 37 -11.36 -0.79 3.26
N ALA A 38 -11.00 0.46 3.00
CA ALA A 38 -9.80 0.80 2.24
C ALA A 38 -9.09 2.03 2.82
N GLU A 39 -7.78 1.92 2.94
CA GLU A 39 -6.88 3.01 3.30
C GLU A 39 -5.86 3.21 2.17
N CYS A 40 -5.61 4.47 1.80
CA CYS A 40 -4.70 4.82 0.70
C CYS A 40 -3.62 5.76 1.22
N CYS A 41 -2.36 5.35 1.12
CA CYS A 41 -1.23 6.05 1.72
C CYS A 41 -0.42 6.87 0.71
N ARG A 42 -0.32 6.38 -0.54
CA ARG A 42 0.54 6.99 -1.57
C ARG A 42 -0.04 6.84 -2.96
N ILE A 43 0.30 7.78 -3.83
CA ILE A 43 0.02 7.76 -5.27
C ILE A 43 1.24 8.29 -6.04
N ASN A 44 1.54 7.68 -7.20
CA ASN A 44 2.59 8.14 -8.13
C ASN A 44 2.01 9.01 -9.26
N ASP A 45 2.86 9.59 -10.12
CA ASP A 45 2.43 10.48 -11.21
C ASP A 45 1.61 9.75 -12.29
N LEU A 46 1.78 8.43 -12.42
CA LEU A 46 0.93 7.58 -13.25
C LEU A 46 -0.50 7.46 -12.69
N GLY A 47 -0.73 7.90 -11.46
CA GLY A 47 -1.99 7.78 -10.74
C GLY A 47 -2.20 6.39 -10.14
N GLU A 48 -1.16 5.57 -10.04
CA GLU A 48 -1.23 4.29 -9.32
C GLU A 48 -1.13 4.57 -7.82
N ALA A 49 -2.12 4.10 -7.06
CA ALA A 49 -2.22 4.32 -5.63
C ALA A 49 -2.00 3.02 -4.86
N VAL A 50 -1.41 3.11 -3.67
CA VAL A 50 -1.14 1.97 -2.79
C VAL A 50 -1.57 2.27 -1.36
N GLY A 51 -1.80 1.20 -0.61
CA GLY A 51 -2.30 1.20 0.76
C GLY A 51 -2.73 -0.21 1.13
N ASP A 52 -3.90 -0.34 1.73
CA ASP A 52 -4.44 -1.59 2.23
C ASP A 52 -5.98 -1.61 2.21
N VAL A 53 -6.51 -2.81 2.38
CA VAL A 53 -7.94 -3.06 2.54
C VAL A 53 -8.17 -4.06 3.66
N ASP A 54 -9.23 -3.83 4.45
CA ASP A 54 -9.56 -4.65 5.63
C ASP A 54 -10.90 -5.35 5.50
N SER A 55 -10.98 -6.53 6.11
CA SER A 55 -12.24 -7.22 6.36
C SER A 55 -13.16 -6.37 7.25
N SER A 56 -14.47 -6.65 7.22
CA SER A 56 -15.44 -5.88 7.99
C SER A 56 -15.24 -5.95 9.51
N ASP A 57 -14.58 -7.00 9.99
CA ASP A 57 -14.23 -7.21 11.40
C ASP A 57 -12.78 -6.83 11.74
N TRP A 58 -12.04 -6.24 10.78
CA TRP A 58 -10.64 -5.81 10.93
C TRP A 58 -9.67 -6.94 11.32
N SER A 59 -10.07 -8.19 11.14
CA SER A 59 -9.22 -9.36 11.45
C SER A 59 -8.22 -9.67 10.35
N THR A 60 -8.47 -9.20 9.13
CA THR A 60 -7.62 -9.44 7.97
C THR A 60 -7.38 -8.16 7.21
N MET A 61 -6.12 -7.78 7.07
CA MET A 61 -5.65 -6.66 6.24
C MET A 61 -4.87 -7.19 5.04
N SER A 62 -5.05 -6.60 3.86
CA SER A 62 -4.34 -6.97 2.63
C SER A 62 -3.78 -5.75 1.92
N ALA A 63 -2.50 -5.81 1.53
CA ALA A 63 -1.85 -4.74 0.80
C ALA A 63 -2.54 -4.56 -0.56
N ALA A 64 -2.82 -3.32 -0.92
CA ALA A 64 -3.67 -2.99 -2.06
C ALA A 64 -2.94 -2.09 -3.06
N LEU A 65 -3.25 -2.33 -4.33
CA LEU A 65 -2.87 -1.49 -5.45
C LEU A 65 -4.12 -1.10 -6.23
N TRP A 66 -4.35 0.20 -6.38
CA TRP A 66 -5.37 0.77 -7.24
C TRP A 66 -4.73 1.36 -8.49
N LYS A 67 -5.02 0.77 -9.65
CA LYS A 67 -4.56 1.31 -10.94
C LYS A 67 -5.71 2.02 -11.66
N PRO A 68 -5.47 3.18 -12.27
CA PRO A 68 -6.48 3.84 -13.08
C PRO A 68 -6.77 2.99 -14.32
N VAL A 69 -8.05 2.80 -14.62
CA VAL A 69 -8.52 2.06 -15.81
C VAL A 69 -8.59 3.00 -17.03
N ASP A 70 -8.77 4.28 -16.78
CA ASP A 70 -8.86 5.32 -17.79
C ASP A 70 -7.83 6.44 -17.56
N ARG A 71 -7.43 7.12 -18.64
CA ARG A 71 -6.44 8.22 -18.57
C ARG A 71 -6.90 9.41 -17.73
N LEU A 72 -8.20 9.59 -17.57
CA LEU A 72 -8.79 10.67 -16.77
C LEU A 72 -8.94 10.28 -15.29
N ARG A 73 -8.47 9.08 -14.89
CA ARG A 73 -8.44 8.60 -13.50
C ARG A 73 -9.81 8.66 -12.84
N LYS A 74 -10.87 8.38 -13.60
CA LYS A 74 -12.27 8.39 -13.13
C LYS A 74 -12.68 7.05 -12.54
N VAL A 75 -12.05 5.98 -13.00
CA VAL A 75 -12.30 4.60 -12.59
C VAL A 75 -10.96 3.95 -12.24
N TYR A 76 -10.97 3.24 -11.13
CA TYR A 76 -9.83 2.46 -10.65
C TYR A 76 -10.16 0.98 -10.62
N LYS A 77 -9.12 0.15 -10.62
CA LYS A 77 -9.20 -1.28 -10.39
C LYS A 77 -8.37 -1.63 -9.17
N LEU A 78 -8.99 -2.28 -8.18
CA LEU A 78 -8.31 -2.89 -7.05
C LEU A 78 -7.57 -4.16 -7.49
N THR A 79 -6.35 -4.32 -6.99
CA THR A 79 -5.55 -5.54 -7.04
C THR A 79 -4.98 -5.76 -5.66
N LEU A 80 -5.24 -6.93 -5.06
CA LEU A 80 -4.57 -7.35 -3.84
C LEU A 80 -3.12 -7.72 -4.18
N LEU A 81 -2.18 -7.21 -3.41
CA LEU A 81 -0.77 -7.56 -3.52
C LEU A 81 -0.52 -8.89 -2.77
N PRO A 82 0.36 -9.77 -3.28
CA PRO A 82 0.55 -11.10 -2.71
C PRO A 82 1.25 -11.05 -1.34
N SER A 83 0.85 -11.95 -0.44
CA SER A 83 1.54 -12.18 0.84
C SER A 83 2.87 -12.91 0.64
N LEU A 84 3.76 -12.82 1.63
CA LEU A 84 4.98 -13.63 1.67
C LEU A 84 4.63 -15.13 1.77
N PRO A 85 5.44 -16.02 1.19
CA PRO A 85 5.24 -17.47 1.33
C PRO A 85 5.16 -17.89 2.80
N GLY A 86 4.12 -18.65 3.15
CA GLY A 86 3.91 -19.15 4.52
C GLY A 86 3.18 -18.18 5.45
N SER A 87 2.90 -16.95 5.00
CA SER A 87 2.04 -16.03 5.75
C SER A 87 0.57 -16.18 5.35
N THR A 88 -0.32 -16.11 6.35
CA THR A 88 -1.78 -16.11 6.19
C THR A 88 -2.40 -14.72 6.39
N THR A 89 -1.65 -13.80 6.98
CA THR A 89 -2.03 -12.40 7.23
C THR A 89 -1.37 -11.55 6.14
N GLY A 90 -2.07 -10.53 5.63
CA GLY A 90 -1.57 -9.77 4.50
C GLY A 90 -0.48 -8.78 4.90
N GLY A 91 -0.73 -7.50 4.64
CA GLY A 91 0.25 -6.44 4.79
C GLY A 91 -0.35 -5.11 4.33
N PHE A 92 0.50 -4.12 4.16
CA PHE A 92 0.11 -2.80 3.67
C PHE A 92 1.21 -2.19 2.81
N GLY A 93 0.81 -1.38 1.82
CA GLY A 93 1.71 -0.62 0.97
C GLY A 93 1.84 0.83 1.42
N GLU A 94 3.04 1.25 1.79
CA GLU A 94 3.35 2.60 2.26
C GLU A 94 3.72 3.56 1.13
N SER A 95 4.44 3.06 0.12
CA SER A 95 5.03 3.93 -0.89
C SER A 95 5.12 3.25 -2.24
N ILE A 96 5.06 4.06 -3.29
CA ILE A 96 5.20 3.65 -4.68
C ILE A 96 5.99 4.71 -5.44
N ASN A 97 6.93 4.27 -6.28
CA ASN A 97 7.69 5.15 -7.18
C ASN A 97 7.11 5.14 -8.61
N GLU A 98 7.69 5.96 -9.51
CA GLU A 98 7.26 6.05 -10.92
C GLU A 98 7.63 4.83 -11.75
N LEU A 99 8.52 3.98 -11.23
CA LEU A 99 8.90 2.72 -11.86
C LEU A 99 7.90 1.60 -11.51
N GLY A 100 6.99 1.82 -10.56
CA GLY A 100 6.04 0.83 -10.06
C GLY A 100 6.61 -0.09 -8.99
N ASP A 101 7.74 0.29 -8.36
CA ASP A 101 8.21 -0.39 -7.15
C ASP A 101 7.36 0.07 -5.98
N ILE A 102 6.77 -0.89 -5.27
CA ILE A 102 5.92 -0.65 -4.11
C ILE A 102 6.67 -1.16 -2.88
N VAL A 103 6.62 -0.41 -1.78
CA VAL A 103 7.15 -0.83 -0.48
C VAL A 103 6.14 -0.64 0.62
N GLY A 104 6.37 -1.37 1.70
CA GLY A 104 5.57 -1.33 2.92
C GLY A 104 5.97 -2.51 3.78
N ALA A 105 4.97 -3.20 4.31
CA ALA A 105 5.17 -4.28 5.26
C ALA A 105 4.22 -5.45 5.00
N ALA A 106 4.74 -6.67 5.09
CA ALA A 106 3.94 -7.89 5.15
C ALA A 106 4.11 -8.53 6.52
N PHE A 107 3.08 -9.21 7.01
CA PHE A 107 3.15 -9.94 8.25
C PHE A 107 3.57 -11.39 8.01
N ASP A 108 4.17 -12.02 9.01
CA ASP A 108 4.24 -13.48 9.10
C ASP A 108 3.05 -14.07 9.88
N ALA A 109 3.05 -15.39 10.07
CA ALA A 109 2.00 -16.10 10.80
C ALA A 109 1.90 -15.71 12.29
N ASP A 110 2.97 -15.16 12.88
CA ASP A 110 3.02 -14.70 14.27
C ASP A 110 2.68 -13.20 14.39
N GLY A 111 2.43 -12.52 13.27
CA GLY A 111 2.11 -11.09 13.21
C GLY A 111 3.33 -10.18 13.20
N ASN A 112 4.56 -10.72 13.05
CA ASN A 112 5.76 -9.89 12.92
C ASN A 112 5.77 -9.22 11.55
N MET A 113 6.16 -7.95 11.55
CA MET A 113 6.16 -7.12 10.36
C MET A 113 7.51 -7.17 9.64
N PHE A 114 7.50 -7.37 8.32
CA PHE A 114 8.70 -7.39 7.49
C PHE A 114 8.61 -6.41 6.34
N ALA A 115 9.65 -5.57 6.21
CA ALA A 115 9.82 -4.66 5.11
C ALA A 115 9.78 -5.43 3.80
N THR A 116 8.78 -5.12 2.97
CA THR A 116 8.44 -5.92 1.80
C THR A 116 8.34 -5.03 0.57
N ARG A 117 8.76 -5.59 -0.56
CA ARG A 117 8.65 -5.00 -1.89
C ARG A 117 7.64 -5.78 -2.72
N TRP A 118 6.77 -5.04 -3.41
CA TRP A 118 5.90 -5.54 -4.47
C TRP A 118 6.15 -4.78 -5.78
N SER A 119 5.48 -5.21 -6.84
CA SER A 119 5.55 -4.58 -8.16
C SER A 119 4.15 -4.23 -8.68
N SER A 120 3.98 -3.00 -9.17
CA SER A 120 2.75 -2.59 -9.87
C SER A 120 2.60 -3.21 -11.26
N LYS A 121 3.68 -3.84 -11.76
CA LYS A 121 3.79 -4.44 -13.09
C LYS A 121 3.66 -5.96 -13.04
N ASP A 122 4.15 -6.59 -11.98
CA ASP A 122 4.04 -8.03 -11.75
C ASP A 122 3.28 -8.30 -10.45
N ARG A 123 2.03 -8.75 -10.59
CA ARG A 123 1.11 -9.01 -9.48
C ARG A 123 1.48 -10.22 -8.63
N THR A 124 2.45 -11.02 -9.07
CA THR A 124 2.93 -12.18 -8.34
C THR A 124 4.22 -11.90 -7.56
N PHE A 125 4.84 -10.75 -7.84
CA PHE A 125 6.10 -10.38 -7.21
C PHE A 125 5.87 -9.90 -5.78
N VAL A 126 6.51 -10.59 -4.84
CA VAL A 126 6.68 -10.17 -3.45
C VAL A 126 8.06 -10.61 -2.98
N ARG A 127 8.75 -9.72 -2.27
CA ARG A 127 10.04 -10.05 -1.68
C ARG A 127 10.28 -9.23 -0.43
N GLN A 128 10.69 -9.89 0.64
CA GLN A 128 11.23 -9.23 1.81
C GLN A 128 12.55 -8.51 1.46
N LEU A 129 12.69 -7.25 1.85
CA LEU A 129 13.89 -6.44 1.59
C LEU A 129 15.09 -6.86 2.47
N GLY A 130 14.81 -7.49 3.62
CA GLY A 130 15.79 -8.07 4.53
C GLY A 130 16.40 -7.05 5.48
N PHE A 131 16.44 -7.38 6.78
CA PHE A 131 17.07 -6.58 7.83
C PHE A 131 17.71 -7.47 8.91
N PRO A 132 18.80 -7.02 9.58
CA PRO A 132 19.20 -7.57 10.87
C PRO A 132 18.19 -7.17 11.96
N GLY A 133 17.21 -8.01 12.23
CA GLY A 133 16.18 -7.74 13.23
C GLY A 133 14.97 -8.67 13.10
N ASP A 134 14.09 -8.60 14.09
CA ASP A 134 12.88 -9.43 14.15
C ASP A 134 11.66 -8.71 13.54
N SER A 135 11.75 -7.39 13.33
CA SER A 135 10.73 -6.59 12.64
C SER A 135 11.33 -5.48 11.77
N SER A 136 10.63 -5.12 10.69
CA SER A 136 11.03 -4.03 9.79
C SER A 136 9.86 -3.46 8.98
N LEU A 137 9.98 -2.19 8.59
CA LEU A 137 9.05 -1.45 7.74
C LEU A 137 9.82 -0.67 6.68
N ALA A 138 9.33 -0.65 5.44
CA ALA A 138 9.82 0.25 4.41
C ALA A 138 8.78 1.35 4.14
N GLU A 139 9.10 2.58 4.53
CA GLU A 139 8.19 3.74 4.52
C GLU A 139 8.24 4.54 3.22
N GLY A 140 9.36 4.45 2.49
CA GLY A 140 9.59 5.27 1.30
C GLY A 140 10.41 4.55 0.26
N VAL A 141 10.14 4.82 -1.02
CA VAL A 141 10.96 4.37 -2.14
C VAL A 141 11.06 5.47 -3.19
N ASN A 142 12.26 5.69 -3.73
CA ASN A 142 12.48 6.69 -4.78
C ASN A 142 12.64 6.05 -6.18
N ASN A 143 12.73 6.89 -7.22
CA ASN A 143 12.90 6.44 -8.62
C ASN A 143 14.29 5.83 -8.92
N GLN A 144 15.22 5.84 -7.97
CA GLN A 144 16.49 5.10 -8.06
C GLN A 144 16.37 3.70 -7.43
N ARG A 145 15.15 3.29 -7.07
CA ARG A 145 14.84 2.05 -6.35
C ARG A 145 15.52 1.95 -4.98
N ILE A 146 15.76 3.09 -4.33
CA ILE A 146 16.28 3.13 -2.96
C ILE A 146 15.09 3.26 -2.03
N ALA A 147 14.95 2.31 -1.11
CA ALA A 147 13.97 2.32 -0.04
C ALA A 147 14.57 2.78 1.29
N VAL A 148 13.75 3.40 2.11
CA VAL A 148 14.05 3.82 3.49
C VAL A 148 13.00 3.27 4.44
N GLY A 149 13.35 3.17 5.72
CA GLY A 149 12.38 2.84 6.76
C GLY A 149 13.03 2.51 8.09
N THR A 150 12.37 1.67 8.88
CA THR A 150 12.74 1.33 10.25
C THR A 150 12.86 -0.17 10.45
N TYR A 151 13.62 -0.57 11.46
CA TYR A 151 13.71 -1.95 11.91
C TYR A 151 13.90 -2.03 13.43
N GLY A 152 13.51 -3.16 14.03
CA GLY A 152 13.52 -3.39 15.47
C GLY A 152 13.57 -4.87 15.83
N GLY A 153 13.56 -5.17 17.14
CA GLY A 153 13.58 -6.53 17.69
C GLY A 153 14.63 -6.74 18.78
N ALA A 154 14.88 -7.98 19.19
CA ALA A 154 15.80 -8.29 20.28
C ALA A 154 17.25 -7.83 20.03
N GLN A 155 17.61 -7.63 18.75
CA GLN A 155 18.91 -7.10 18.34
C GLN A 155 19.00 -5.56 18.35
N CYS A 156 17.87 -4.85 18.54
CA CYS A 156 17.77 -3.39 18.54
C CYS A 156 16.84 -2.94 19.67
N ALA A 157 17.42 -2.64 20.84
CA ALA A 157 16.67 -2.20 22.03
C ALA A 157 15.90 -0.87 21.85
N ASN A 158 16.15 -0.13 20.76
CA ASN A 158 15.43 1.06 20.31
C ASN A 158 15.25 1.00 18.78
N GLU A 159 14.18 1.60 18.24
CA GLU A 159 13.92 1.71 16.80
C GLU A 159 15.14 2.24 16.02
N CYS A 160 15.57 1.50 15.00
CA CYS A 160 16.71 1.88 14.16
C CYS A 160 16.23 2.27 12.75
N ALA A 161 16.82 3.33 12.17
CA ALA A 161 16.51 3.80 10.81
C ALA A 161 17.45 3.16 9.77
N THR A 162 16.99 3.05 8.52
CA THR A 162 17.73 2.35 7.48
C THR A 162 17.43 2.76 6.02
N ALA A 163 18.29 2.32 5.10
CA ALA A 163 18.12 2.44 3.65
C ALA A 163 18.65 1.21 2.89
N VAL A 164 17.94 0.77 1.84
CA VAL A 164 18.28 -0.40 0.99
C VAL A 164 18.07 -0.06 -0.48
N GLN A 165 19.00 -0.44 -1.36
CA GLN A 165 18.82 -0.36 -2.81
C GLN A 165 18.22 -1.66 -3.36
N MET A 166 17.18 -1.55 -4.19
CA MET A 166 16.57 -2.69 -4.88
C MET A 166 17.16 -2.87 -6.27
N HIS A 167 17.30 -4.12 -6.69
CA HIS A 167 17.68 -4.51 -8.04
C HIS A 167 16.45 -4.93 -8.85
#